data_AF-A0A146L8I2-F1
#
_entry.id   AF-A0A146L8I2-F1
#
_cell.length_a   1.000
_cell.length_b   1.000
_cell.length_c   1.000
_cell.angle_alpha   90.00
_cell.angle_beta   90.00
_cell.angle_gamma   90.00
#
_symmetry.space_group_name_H-M   'P 1'
#
loop_
_entity.id
_entity.type
_entity.pdbx_description
1 polymer ?
#
loop_
_entity_poly.entity_id
_entity_poly.type
_entity_poly.pdbx_seq_one_letter_code
_entity_poly.pdbx_strand_id
1 'polypeptide(L)'
;MEEETVYGTEDSHAVMSDKVQSLAGSIYQEFEKMIAKYDEDVVKYLMPLVVNVLESLDLSYSENQEHLVELELLREDNEQLVTQYEREKQLRKASDQAMTAREILRKHREKL
;
A
#
# COMPACT_ATOMS: atom_id res chain seq x y z
N MET A 1 -0.44 27.11 19.12
CA MET A 1 -1.51 26.86 18.14
C MET A 1 -1.01 25.73 17.29
N GLU A 2 -1.32 24.50 17.70
CA GLU A 2 -1.15 23.32 16.86
C GLU A 2 -2.49 23.15 16.16
N GLU A 3 -2.51 23.37 14.85
CA GLU A 3 -3.71 23.21 14.05
C GLU A 3 -4.08 21.73 13.95
N GLU A 4 -5.28 21.49 14.44
CA GLU A 4 -6.11 20.31 14.35
C GLU A 4 -6.24 19.84 12.89
N THR A 5 -5.67 18.68 12.56
CA THR A 5 -6.01 17.97 11.32
C THR A 5 -7.36 17.28 11.51
N VAL A 6 -8.41 17.96 11.10
CA VAL A 6 -9.76 17.43 10.92
C VAL A 6 -9.74 16.37 9.82
N TYR A 7 -9.79 15.08 10.20
CA TYR A 7 -10.16 14.01 9.26
C TYR A 7 -11.67 14.01 9.11
N GLY A 8 -12.16 14.91 8.26
CA GLY A 8 -13.52 14.87 7.74
C GLY A 8 -13.47 14.47 6.28
N THR A 9 -13.95 13.26 5.98
CA THR A 9 -14.79 12.95 4.81
C THR A 9 -15.43 11.58 5.05
N GLU A 10 -16.48 11.57 5.87
CA GLU A 10 -17.58 10.63 5.68
C GLU A 10 -18.25 10.96 4.32
N ASP A 11 -18.75 9.92 3.64
CA ASP A 11 -19.19 9.84 2.23
C ASP A 11 -18.08 9.69 1.17
N SER A 12 -17.22 8.68 1.37
CA SER A 12 -16.58 8.04 0.22
C SER A 12 -17.66 7.29 -0.57
N HIS A 13 -18.21 7.94 -1.60
CA HIS A 13 -18.51 7.23 -2.85
C HIS A 13 -17.17 6.65 -3.33
N ALA A 14 -16.73 5.54 -2.74
CA ALA A 14 -15.59 4.79 -3.21
C ALA A 14 -15.89 4.46 -4.68
N VAL A 15 -15.02 4.93 -5.57
CA VAL A 15 -15.16 4.69 -6.99
C VAL A 15 -14.96 3.20 -7.18
N MET A 16 -16.07 2.48 -7.41
CA MET A 16 -16.05 1.03 -7.61
C MET A 16 -14.97 0.67 -8.63
N SER A 17 -14.23 -0.39 -8.35
CA SER A 17 -13.17 -0.87 -9.24
C SER A 17 -13.71 -1.07 -10.66
N ASP A 18 -13.00 -0.58 -11.69
CA ASP A 18 -13.37 -0.77 -13.10
C ASP A 18 -13.68 -2.24 -13.44
N LYS A 19 -12.98 -3.17 -12.78
CA LYS A 19 -13.21 -4.61 -12.92
C LYS A 19 -14.56 -5.04 -12.33
N VAL A 20 -14.89 -4.57 -11.13
CA VAL A 20 -16.18 -4.88 -10.47
C VAL A 20 -17.32 -4.22 -11.24
N GLN A 21 -17.12 -2.99 -11.73
CA GLN A 21 -18.08 -2.29 -12.57
C GLN A 21 -18.38 -3.05 -13.87
N SER A 22 -17.34 -3.51 -14.57
CA SER A 22 -17.49 -4.30 -15.80
C SER A 22 -18.19 -5.64 -15.54
N LEU A 23 -17.85 -6.31 -14.44
CA LEU A 23 -18.48 -7.56 -14.04
C LEU A 23 -19.95 -7.36 -13.68
N ALA A 24 -20.26 -6.36 -12.87
CA ALA A 24 -21.63 -5.98 -12.50
C ALA A 24 -22.46 -5.71 -13.77
N GLY A 25 -21.93 -4.91 -14.70
CA GLY A 25 -22.59 -4.64 -15.98
C GLY A 25 -22.89 -5.92 -16.78
N SER A 26 -21.93 -6.84 -16.84
CA SER A 26 -22.13 -8.13 -17.54
C SER A 26 -23.19 -9.01 -16.86
N ILE A 27 -23.20 -9.06 -15.52
CA ILE A 27 -24.19 -9.83 -14.77
C ILE A 27 -25.60 -9.24 -14.93
N TYR A 28 -25.73 -7.92 -14.83
CA TYR A 28 -27.03 -7.26 -15.01
C TYR A 28 -27.58 -7.44 -16.42
N GLN A 29 -26.75 -7.43 -17.46
CA GLN A 29 -27.18 -7.74 -18.82
C GLN A 29 -27.73 -9.17 -18.96
N GLU A 30 -27.14 -10.16 -18.27
CA GLU A 30 -27.68 -11.52 -18.26
C GLU A 30 -28.98 -11.62 -17.46
N PHE A 31 -29.09 -10.88 -16.35
CA PHE A 31 -30.35 -10.78 -15.61
C PHE A 31 -31.47 -10.16 -16.45
N GLU A 32 -31.19 -9.10 -17.20
CA GLU A 32 -32.18 -8.51 -18.13
C GLU A 32 -32.70 -9.55 -19.15
N LYS A 33 -31.81 -10.38 -19.72
CA LYS A 33 -32.21 -11.47 -20.63
C LYS A 33 -33.06 -12.53 -19.92
N MET A 34 -32.74 -12.86 -18.66
CA MET A 34 -33.53 -13.80 -17.87
C MET A 34 -34.92 -13.24 -17.56
N ILE A 35 -35.01 -11.98 -17.10
CA ILE A 35 -36.27 -11.29 -16.82
C ILE A 35 -37.13 -11.23 -18.09
N ALA A 36 -36.54 -10.89 -19.23
CA ALA A 36 -37.26 -10.81 -20.50
C ALA A 36 -37.88 -12.15 -20.94
N LYS A 37 -37.29 -13.28 -20.52
CA LYS A 37 -37.74 -14.63 -20.91
C LYS A 37 -38.63 -15.31 -19.86
N TYR A 38 -38.44 -15.00 -18.59
CA TYR A 38 -39.02 -15.75 -17.47
C TYR A 38 -39.67 -14.89 -16.38
N ASP A 39 -39.77 -13.57 -16.58
CA ASP A 39 -40.24 -12.57 -15.59
C ASP A 39 -39.22 -12.29 -14.46
N GLU A 40 -39.46 -11.25 -13.65
CA GLU A 40 -38.60 -10.72 -12.60
C GLU A 40 -38.43 -11.68 -11.41
N ASP A 41 -39.44 -12.51 -11.14
CA ASP A 41 -39.43 -13.42 -10.00
C ASP A 41 -38.24 -14.41 -10.01
N VAL A 42 -37.66 -14.71 -11.18
CA VAL A 42 -36.51 -15.62 -11.29
C VAL A 42 -35.20 -15.03 -10.74
N VAL A 43 -35.08 -13.70 -10.64
CA VAL A 43 -33.89 -13.03 -10.12
C VAL A 43 -34.11 -12.35 -8.76
N LYS A 44 -35.36 -12.18 -8.33
CA LYS A 44 -35.76 -11.45 -7.11
C LYS A 44 -34.93 -11.77 -5.87
N TYR A 45 -34.63 -13.05 -5.63
CA TYR A 45 -33.84 -13.48 -4.47
C TYR A 45 -32.34 -13.63 -4.77
N LEU A 46 -31.96 -13.75 -6.04
CA LEU A 46 -30.57 -13.88 -6.46
C LEU A 46 -29.88 -12.52 -6.56
N MET A 47 -30.59 -11.50 -7.03
CA MET A 47 -30.09 -10.15 -7.21
C MET A 47 -29.45 -9.56 -5.93
N PRO A 48 -30.10 -9.60 -4.74
CA PRO A 48 -29.47 -9.10 -3.51
C PRO A 48 -28.22 -9.90 -3.10
N LEU A 49 -28.15 -11.20 -3.39
CA LEU A 49 -26.96 -12.00 -3.12
C LEU A 49 -25.81 -11.61 -4.03
N VAL A 50 -26.09 -11.37 -5.31
CA VAL A 50 -25.10 -10.91 -6.28
C VAL A 50 -24.60 -9.51 -5.96
N VAL A 51 -25.50 -8.59 -5.58
CA VAL A 51 -25.13 -7.24 -5.12
C VAL A 51 -24.17 -7.33 -3.94
N ASN A 52 -24.52 -8.12 -2.91
CA ASN A 52 -23.67 -8.30 -1.74
C ASN A 52 -22.28 -8.86 -2.10
N VAL A 53 -22.21 -9.84 -3.01
CA VAL A 53 -20.94 -10.39 -3.50
C VAL A 53 -20.11 -9.33 -4.24
N LEU A 54 -20.75 -8.50 -5.07
CA LEU A 54 -20.07 -7.42 -5.80
C LEU A 54 -19.58 -6.32 -4.85
N GLU A 55 -20.38 -5.93 -3.86
CA GLU A 55 -19.99 -4.98 -2.80
C GLU A 55 -18.82 -5.51 -1.97
N SER A 56 -18.88 -6.77 -1.55
CA SER A 56 -17.81 -7.44 -0.80
C SER A 56 -16.51 -7.52 -1.61
N LEU A 57 -16.64 -7.79 -2.92
CA LEU A 57 -15.50 -7.83 -3.83
C LEU A 57 -14.89 -6.43 -4.00
N ASP A 58 -15.72 -5.39 -4.14
CA ASP A 58 -15.25 -4.02 -4.27
C ASP A 58 -14.51 -3.54 -3.01
N LEU A 59 -15.06 -3.85 -1.83
CA LEU A 59 -14.40 -3.60 -0.55
C LEU A 59 -13.03 -4.28 -0.49
N SER A 60 -12.96 -5.57 -0.85
CA SER A 60 -11.70 -6.31 -0.88
C SER A 60 -10.69 -5.72 -1.86
N TYR A 61 -11.14 -5.19 -3.01
CA TYR A 61 -10.26 -4.45 -3.93
C TYR A 61 -9.72 -3.17 -3.30
N SER A 62 -10.56 -2.40 -2.62
CA SER A 62 -10.17 -1.15 -1.94
C SER A 62 -9.14 -1.43 -0.84
N GLU A 63 -9.44 -2.36 0.08
CA GLU A 63 -8.53 -2.76 1.16
C GLU A 63 -7.19 -3.26 0.59
N ASN A 64 -7.22 -4.05 -0.48
CA ASN A 64 -6.01 -4.52 -1.11
C ASN A 64 -5.19 -3.39 -1.76
N GLN A 65 -5.82 -2.36 -2.31
CA GLN A 65 -5.12 -1.18 -2.83
C GLN A 65 -4.44 -0.40 -1.70
N GLU A 66 -5.12 -0.21 -0.57
CA GLU A 66 -4.54 0.43 0.62
C GLU A 66 -3.32 -0.34 1.13
N HIS A 67 -3.42 -1.67 1.23
CA HIS A 67 -2.29 -2.52 1.62
C HIS A 67 -1.12 -2.45 0.63
N LEU A 68 -1.38 -2.34 -0.67
CA LEU A 68 -0.32 -2.18 -1.67
C LEU A 68 0.41 -0.84 -1.51
N VAL A 69 -0.32 0.24 -1.21
CA VAL A 69 0.27 1.55 -0.92
C VAL A 69 1.12 1.49 0.35
N GLU A 70 0.60 0.89 1.42
CA GLU A 70 1.34 0.71 2.67
C GLU A 70 2.63 -0.10 2.46
N LEU A 71 2.56 -1.20 1.71
CA LEU A 71 3.73 -2.02 1.37
C LEU A 71 4.79 -1.23 0.61
N GLU A 72 4.38 -0.35 -0.30
CA GLU A 72 5.32 0.46 -1.08
C GLU A 72 6.01 1.52 -0.20
N LEU A 73 5.26 2.16 0.69
CA LEU A 73 5.83 3.09 1.68
C LEU A 73 6.84 2.41 2.60
N LEU A 74 6.52 1.20 3.08
CA LEU A 74 7.45 0.41 3.92
C LEU A 74 8.71 -0.01 3.17
N ARG A 75 8.60 -0.30 1.86
CA ARG A 75 9.76 -0.59 1.02
C ARG A 75 10.65 0.64 0.85
N GLU A 76 10.05 1.79 0.58
CA GLU A 76 10.79 3.05 0.44
C GLU A 76 11.52 3.41 1.74
N ASP A 77 10.86 3.30 2.90
CA ASP A 77 11.49 3.53 4.20
C ASP A 77 12.64 2.55 4.46
N ASN A 78 12.46 1.28 4.11
CA ASN A 78 13.53 0.28 4.23
C ASN A 78 14.75 0.61 3.37
N GLU A 79 14.55 1.04 2.13
CA GLU A 79 15.64 1.42 1.22
C GLU A 79 16.42 2.64 1.77
N GLN A 80 15.71 3.62 2.32
CA GLN A 80 16.32 4.76 2.98
C GLN A 80 17.14 4.34 4.21
N LEU A 81 16.59 3.45 5.06
CA LEU A 81 17.29 2.92 6.23
C LEU A 81 18.57 2.15 5.85
N VAL A 82 18.52 1.33 4.79
CA VAL A 82 19.68 0.60 4.27
C VAL A 82 20.76 1.58 3.80
N THR A 83 20.38 2.60 3.04
CA THR A 83 21.31 3.63 2.54
C THR A 83 22.00 4.38 3.68
N GLN A 84 21.23 4.76 4.70
CA GLN A 84 21.76 5.42 5.90
C GLN A 84 22.71 4.52 6.68
N TYR A 85 22.33 3.25 6.89
CA TYR A 85 23.15 2.26 7.56
C TYR A 85 24.50 2.06 6.86
N GLU A 86 24.50 1.93 5.52
CA GLU A 86 25.73 1.76 4.75
C GLU A 86 26.65 2.98 4.85
N ARG A 87 26.09 4.18 4.80
CA ARG A 87 26.84 5.44 4.99
C ARG A 87 27.48 5.49 6.36
N GLU A 88 26.74 5.19 7.43
CA GLU A 88 27.27 5.22 8.80
C GLU A 88 28.36 4.17 9.00
N LYS A 89 28.15 2.96 8.47
CA LYS A 89 29.15 1.88 8.49
C LYS A 89 30.46 2.30 7.82
N GLN A 90 30.39 2.99 6.68
CA GLN A 90 31.58 3.51 5.99
C GLN A 90 32.29 4.60 6.80
N LEU A 91 31.54 5.55 7.36
CA LEU A 91 32.09 6.62 8.21
C LEU A 91 32.79 6.06 9.44
N ARG A 92 32.21 5.05 10.09
CA ARG A 92 32.82 4.40 11.26
C ARG A 92 34.13 3.71 10.89
N LYS A 93 34.15 2.95 9.79
CA LYS A 93 35.37 2.31 9.29
C LYS A 93 36.48 3.33 8.98
N ALA A 94 36.12 4.45 8.36
CA ALA A 94 37.07 5.53 8.05
C ALA A 94 37.64 6.17 9.33
N SER A 95 36.79 6.41 10.34
CA SER A 95 37.20 6.93 11.65
C SER A 95 38.18 5.99 12.36
N ASP A 96 37.87 4.69 12.41
CA ASP A 96 38.73 3.68 13.06
C ASP A 96 40.11 3.58 12.39
N GLN A 97 40.14 3.66 11.05
CA GLN A 97 41.39 3.70 10.28
C GLN A 97 42.21 4.97 10.56
N ALA A 98 41.56 6.14 10.61
CA ALA A 98 42.22 7.40 10.92
C ALA A 98 42.81 7.42 12.34
N MET A 99 42.09 6.86 13.31
CA MET A 99 42.56 6.70 14.70
C MET A 99 43.79 5.80 14.77
N THR A 100 43.74 4.63 14.11
CA THR A 100 44.87 3.70 14.05
C THR A 100 46.10 4.35 13.41
N ALA A 101 45.92 5.08 12.31
CA ALA A 101 47.02 5.80 11.65
C ALA A 101 47.64 6.89 12.55
N ARG A 102 46.80 7.65 13.28
CA ARG A 102 47.26 8.65 14.25
C ARG A 102 48.08 8.02 15.38
N GLU A 103 47.66 6.86 15.88
CA GLU A 103 48.42 6.13 16.91
C GLU A 103 49.78 5.65 16.42
N ILE A 104 49.86 5.12 15.18
CA ILE A 104 51.12 4.71 14.56
C ILE A 104 52.07 5.91 14.43
N LEU A 105 51.57 7.04 13.93
CA LEU A 105 52.36 8.27 13.79
C LEU A 105 52.85 8.78 15.15
N ARG A 106 52.00 8.78 16.18
CA ARG A 106 52.39 9.17 17.55
C ARG A 106 53.54 8.29 18.06
N LYS A 107 53.41 6.97 17.95
CA LYS A 107 54.45 6.02 18.39
C LYS A 107 55.76 6.18 17.62
N HIS A 108 55.71 6.53 16.34
CA HIS A 108 56.91 6.80 15.55
C HIS A 108 57.59 8.09 16.03
N ARG A 109 56.80 9.15 16.31
CA ARG A 109 57.32 10.43 16.81
C ARG A 109 57.95 10.32 18.20
N GLU A 110 57.45 9.44 19.06
CA GLU A 110 58.00 9.19 20.41
C GLU A 110 59.32 8.39 20.40
N LYS A 111 59.68 7.79 19.27
CA LYS A 111 60.92 6.99 19.10
C LYS A 111 62.07 7.78 18.45
N LEU A 112 61.81 9.01 18.02
CA LEU A 112 62.78 9.96 17.48
C LEU A 112 63.22 10.93 18.58
#